data_AF-B4FC39-F1
#
_entry.id   AF-B4FC39-F1
#
_cell.length_a   1.000
_cell.length_b   1.000
_cell.length_c   1.000
_cell.angle_alpha   90.00
_cell.angle_beta   90.00
_cell.angle_gamma   90.00
#
_symmetry.space_group_name_H-M   'P 1'
#
loop_
_entity.id
_entity.type
_entity.pdbx_description
1 polymer ?
#
loop_
_entity_poly.entity_id
_entity_poly.type
_entity_poly.pdbx_seq_one_letter_code
_entity_poly.pdbx_strand_id
1 'polypeptide(L)'
;MKNSISKRQEKTIMKLVVDAETDKVLGASMCGPDAPEIIQGIAIAVKCGATKADFDSTVGIHPSAAEEFVTMRTVTRRLSPTSKPKTNL
;
A
#
# COMPACT_ATOMS: atom_id res chain seq x y z
N MET A 1 0.05 -20.74 0.80
CA MET A 1 -1.32 -21.23 0.56
C MET A 1 -1.99 -21.54 1.90
N LYS A 2 -2.60 -20.56 2.59
CA LYS A 2 -3.17 -20.76 3.94
C LYS A 2 -4.64 -21.27 3.92
N ASN A 3 -5.37 -21.13 2.80
CA ASN A 3 -6.83 -21.36 2.72
C ASN A 3 -7.28 -22.43 1.69
N SER A 4 -6.44 -23.42 1.39
CA SER A 4 -6.76 -24.47 0.41
C SER A 4 -7.96 -25.35 0.81
N ILE A 5 -8.21 -25.50 2.11
CA ILE A 5 -9.30 -26.35 2.64
C ILE A 5 -10.59 -25.54 2.86
N SER A 6 -10.48 -24.28 3.31
CA SER A 6 -11.66 -23.47 3.65
C SER A 6 -12.38 -22.87 2.44
N LYS A 7 -11.79 -22.93 1.24
CA LYS A 7 -12.28 -22.31 -0.02
C LYS A 7 -12.63 -20.81 0.10
N ARG A 8 -12.23 -20.14 1.18
CA ARG A 8 -12.53 -18.73 1.42
C ARG A 8 -11.58 -17.89 0.58
N GLN A 9 -12.11 -17.20 -0.43
CA GLN A 9 -11.36 -16.16 -1.13
C GLN A 9 -11.20 -14.97 -0.19
N GLU A 10 -10.03 -14.85 0.43
CA GLU A 10 -9.64 -13.64 1.12
C GLU A 10 -9.13 -12.65 0.10
N LYS A 11 -9.78 -11.48 0.03
CA LYS A 11 -9.29 -10.36 -0.75
C LYS A 11 -8.33 -9.56 0.10
N THR A 12 -7.11 -9.40 -0.38
CA THR A 12 -6.17 -8.44 0.18
C THR A 12 -6.38 -7.09 -0.47
N ILE A 13 -6.49 -6.04 0.34
CA ILE A 13 -6.62 -4.65 -0.11
C ILE A 13 -5.41 -3.90 0.42
N MET A 14 -4.76 -3.12 -0.45
CA MET A 14 -3.64 -2.28 -0.09
C MET A 14 -3.79 -0.91 -0.72
N LYS A 15 -3.28 0.11 -0.03
CA LYS A 15 -3.31 1.50 -0.50
C LYS A 15 -2.08 2.23 -0.04
N LEU A 16 -1.45 2.96 -0.95
CA LEU A 16 -0.44 3.96 -0.66
C LEU A 16 -1.03 5.35 -0.93
N VAL A 17 -0.82 6.29 0.00
CA VAL A 17 -1.20 7.70 -0.18
C VAL A 17 0.09 8.47 -0.37
N VAL A 18 0.18 9.17 -1.49
CA VAL A 18 1.37 9.91 -1.89
C VAL A 18 0.98 11.36 -2.13
N ASP A 19 1.80 12.28 -1.65
CA ASP A 19 1.73 13.68 -2.00
C ASP A 19 2.14 13.86 -3.46
N ALA A 20 1.25 14.38 -4.29
CA ALA A 20 1.44 14.41 -5.73
C ALA A 20 2.44 15.48 -6.21
N GLU A 21 2.85 16.41 -5.35
CA GLU A 21 3.82 17.46 -5.67
C GLU A 21 5.23 17.08 -5.19
N THR A 22 5.32 16.49 -4.00
CA THR A 22 6.60 16.19 -3.33
C THR A 22 7.02 14.73 -3.44
N ASP A 23 6.15 13.86 -3.98
CA ASP A 23 6.33 12.41 -4.07
C ASP A 23 6.44 11.68 -2.72
N LYS A 24 6.27 12.39 -1.59
CA LYS A 24 6.35 11.78 -0.26
C LYS A 24 5.20 10.83 0.00
N VAL A 25 5.50 9.67 0.55
CA VAL A 25 4.48 8.74 1.05
C VAL A 25 3.92 9.31 2.36
N LEU A 26 2.65 9.69 2.33
CA LEU A 26 1.92 10.24 3.48
C LEU A 26 1.36 9.14 4.38
N GLY A 27 1.15 7.94 3.84
CA GLY A 27 0.67 6.80 4.60
C GLY A 27 0.38 5.57 3.75
N ALA A 28 0.18 4.45 4.44
CA ALA A 28 -0.18 3.17 3.84
C ALA A 28 -1.34 2.53 4.62
N SER A 29 -2.12 1.69 3.95
CA SER A 29 -3.17 0.90 4.57
C SER A 29 -3.23 -0.47 3.94
N MET A 30 -3.45 -1.50 4.76
CA MET A 30 -3.60 -2.88 4.30
C MET A 30 -4.70 -3.59 5.09
N CYS A 31 -5.50 -4.37 4.39
CA CYS A 31 -6.41 -5.35 4.95
C CYS A 31 -6.12 -6.69 4.28
N GLY A 32 -5.70 -7.68 5.06
CA GLY A 32 -5.31 -9.00 4.56
C GLY A 32 -4.42 -9.72 5.56
N PRO A 33 -3.99 -10.95 5.23
CA PRO A 33 -3.05 -11.70 6.05
C PRO A 33 -1.75 -10.93 6.28
N ASP A 34 -1.18 -11.08 7.48
CA ASP A 34 0.15 -10.55 7.83
C ASP A 34 0.25 -9.00 7.75
N ALA A 35 -0.89 -8.29 7.74
CA ALA A 35 -0.95 -6.83 7.66
C ALA A 35 -0.26 -6.11 8.84
N PRO A 36 -0.39 -6.55 10.12
CA PRO A 36 0.32 -5.91 11.22
C PRO A 36 1.84 -5.89 11.03
N GLU A 37 2.42 -7.00 10.59
CA GLU A 37 3.85 -7.18 10.37
C GLU A 37 4.34 -6.32 9.20
N ILE A 38 3.60 -6.34 8.08
CA ILE A 38 3.96 -5.57 6.87
C ILE A 38 3.86 -4.06 7.12
N ILE A 39 2.76 -3.61 7.74
CA ILE A 39 2.54 -2.17 7.99
C ILE A 39 3.52 -1.63 9.03
N GLN A 40 3.97 -2.44 9.99
CA GLN A 40 5.01 -2.02 10.94
C GLN A 40 6.33 -1.65 10.23
N GLY A 41 6.78 -2.45 9.26
CA GLY A 41 7.96 -2.12 8.45
C GLY A 41 7.76 -0.87 7.60
N ILE A 42 6.59 -0.74 6.95
CA ILE A 42 6.26 0.44 6.13
C ILE A 42 6.18 1.72 6.98
N ALA A 43 5.69 1.64 8.21
CA ALA A 43 5.61 2.79 9.12
C ALA A 43 6.99 3.41 9.39
N ILE A 44 8.06 2.60 9.43
CA ILE A 44 9.44 3.09 9.54
C ILE A 44 9.82 3.88 8.29
N ALA A 45 9.56 3.35 7.09
CA ALA A 45 9.85 4.05 5.83
C ALA A 45 9.12 5.39 5.74
N VAL A 46 7.83 5.43 6.11
CA VAL A 46 7.03 6.66 6.17
C VAL A 46 7.63 7.64 7.19
N LYS A 47 8.04 7.17 8.37
CA LYS A 47 8.68 8.00 9.40
C LYS A 47 10.01 8.60 8.91
N CYS A 48 10.77 7.87 8.10
CA CYS A 48 11.99 8.35 7.45
C CYS A 48 11.74 9.31 6.27
N GLY A 49 10.47 9.53 5.88
CA GLY A 49 10.11 10.44 4.80
C GLY A 49 10.31 9.84 3.40
N ALA A 50 10.20 8.52 3.27
CA ALA A 50 10.32 7.83 1.99
C ALA A 50 9.37 8.39 0.92
N THR A 51 9.86 8.43 -0.31
CA THR A 51 9.15 8.86 -1.52
C THR A 51 8.58 7.68 -2.28
N LYS A 52 7.65 7.91 -3.20
CA LYS A 52 7.13 6.86 -4.07
C LYS A 52 8.24 6.28 -4.95
N ALA A 53 9.20 7.09 -5.37
CA ALA A 53 10.40 6.65 -6.07
C ALA A 53 11.25 5.64 -5.27
N ASP A 54 11.38 5.82 -3.94
CA ASP A 54 12.07 4.84 -3.07
C ASP A 54 11.33 3.49 -3.08
N PHE A 55 10.00 3.52 -3.05
CA PHE A 55 9.19 2.30 -3.15
C PHE A 55 9.34 1.65 -4.54
N ASP A 56 9.32 2.41 -5.64
CA ASP A 56 9.43 1.85 -7.00
C ASP A 56 10.80 1.29 -7.36
N SER A 57 11.85 1.84 -6.74
CA SER A 57 13.23 1.37 -6.92
C SER A 57 13.59 0.19 -6.02
N THR A 58 12.76 -0.11 -5.02
CA THR A 58 12.97 -1.24 -4.11
C THR A 58 12.56 -2.56 -4.79
N VAL A 59 13.42 -3.56 -4.71
CA VAL A 59 13.15 -4.90 -5.26
C VAL A 59 12.16 -5.65 -4.35
N GLY A 60 11.08 -6.16 -4.94
CA GLY A 60 10.12 -7.01 -4.26
C GLY A 60 10.70 -8.38 -3.88
N ILE A 61 10.36 -8.87 -2.70
CA ILE A 61 10.70 -10.23 -2.26
C ILE A 61 9.57 -11.17 -2.68
N HIS A 62 9.83 -11.99 -3.70
CA HIS A 62 8.83 -12.87 -4.29
C HIS A 62 8.89 -14.30 -3.71
N PRO A 63 7.74 -14.95 -3.38
CA PRO A 63 6.38 -14.41 -3.37
C PRO A 63 5.99 -13.84 -1.99
N SER A 64 5.49 -12.61 -1.92
CA SER A 64 4.97 -12.02 -0.67
C SER A 64 3.87 -11.00 -0.91
N ALA A 65 2.95 -10.83 0.06
CA ALA A 65 1.99 -9.73 -0.01
C ALA A 65 2.69 -8.36 0.08
N ALA A 66 3.81 -8.28 0.79
CA ALA A 66 4.56 -7.04 0.96
C ALA A 66 5.14 -6.51 -0.36
N GLU A 67 5.50 -7.41 -1.29
CA GLU A 67 6.10 -7.00 -2.58
C GLU A 67 5.18 -6.10 -3.40
N GLU A 68 3.87 -6.21 -3.21
CA GLU A 68 2.89 -5.37 -3.91
C GLU A 68 3.05 -3.87 -3.58
N PHE A 69 3.51 -3.51 -2.37
CA PHE A 69 3.74 -2.09 -2.05
C PHE A 69 4.85 -1.45 -2.88
N VAL A 70 5.81 -2.25 -3.37
CA VAL A 70 6.94 -1.77 -4.19
C VAL A 70 6.70 -1.93 -5.70
N THR A 71 5.51 -2.41 -6.10
CA THR A 71 5.10 -2.55 -7.51
C THR A 71 3.89 -1.69 -7.89
N MET A 72 3.31 -0.91 -6.96
CA MET A 72 2.20 0.02 -7.21
C MET A 72 2.58 1.24 -8.05
N ARG A 73 2.77 1.06 -9.36
CA ARG A 73 3.23 2.12 -10.29
C ARG A 73 2.11 2.95 -10.90
N THR A 74 0.90 2.41 -10.98
CA THR A 74 -0.23 3.07 -11.64
C THR A 74 -1.11 3.78 -10.63
N VAL A 75 -1.31 5.09 -10.82
CA VAL A 75 -2.19 5.90 -9.97
C VAL A 75 -3.65 5.46 -10.17
N THR A 76 -4.32 5.08 -9.08
CA THR A 76 -5.73 4.63 -9.12
C THR A 76 -6.72 5.74 -8.81
N ARG A 77 -6.31 6.78 -8.08
CA ARG A 77 -7.16 7.91 -7.69
C ARG A 77 -6.32 9.14 -7.41
N ARG A 78 -6.74 10.29 -7.95
CA ARG A 78 -6.21 11.61 -7.57
C ARG A 78 -7.31 12.41 -6.86
N LEU A 79 -6.96 13.06 -5.77
CA LEU A 79 -7.86 13.92 -5.00
C LEU A 79 -7.42 15.36 -5.16
N SER A 80 -8.36 16.26 -5.43
CA SER A 80 -8.13 17.71 -5.33
C SER A 80 -8.68 18.21 -3.98
N PRO A 81 -8.15 19.33 -3.44
CA PRO A 81 -8.67 19.93 -2.21
C PRO A 81 -10.16 20.29 -2.28
N THR A 82 -10.66 20.57 -3.49
CA THR A 82 -12.06 20.90 -3.78
C THR A 82 -12.94 19.68 -4.04
N SER A 83 -12.36 18.49 -4.17
CA SER A 83 -13.11 17.26 -4.42
C SER A 83 -13.80 16.80 -3.14
N LYS A 84 -15.14 16.77 -3.13
CA LYS A 84 -15.88 16.10 -2.05
C LYS A 84 -15.46 14.61 -2.02
N PRO A 85 -15.02 14.08 -0.86
CA PRO A 85 -14.67 12.67 -0.79
C PRO A 85 -15.95 11.85 -1.02
N LYS A 86 -16.00 11.15 -2.16
CA LYS A 86 -16.93 10.03 -2.33
C LYS A 86 -16.45 8.90 -1.42
N THR A 87 -17.00 8.83 -0.21
CA THR A 87 -16.87 7.69 0.71
C THR A 87 -18.11 6.80 0.54
N ASN A 88 -17.90 5.50 0.39
CA ASN A 88 -18.96 4.49 0.38
C ASN A 88 -19.25 3.98 1.81
N LEU A 89 -19.05 4.85 2.81
CA LEU A 89 -19.41 4.61 4.21
C LEU A 89 -20.76 5.26 4.47
#